data_AF-A0A7R7XHF6-F1
#
_entry.id   AF-A0A7R7XHF6-F1
#
_cell.length_a   1.000
_cell.length_b   1.000
_cell.length_c   1.000
_cell.angle_alpha   90.00
_cell.angle_beta   90.00
_cell.angle_gamma   90.00
#
_symmetry.space_group_name_H-M   'P 1'
#
loop_
_entity.id
_entity.type
_entity.pdbx_description
1 polymer ?
#
loop_
_entity_poly.entity_id
_entity_poly.type
_entity_poly.pdbx_seq_one_letter_code
_entity_poly.pdbx_strand_id
1 'polypeptide(L)'
;MPTIIVKATEPPEGDLTAPGDDYSESPLIGAIRKALFQRGISLDVAQHLPVPTTFPPVFIVVATTSTGISAGNFKDSLNNVWSGTTGKDGTAVPPAEIIVEETEE
;
A
#
# COMPACT_ATOMS: atom_id res chain seq x y z
N MET A 1 9.62 3.06 11.65
CA MET A 1 8.62 3.38 10.60
C MET A 1 8.27 2.07 9.88
N PRO A 2 7.00 1.68 9.69
CA PRO A 2 6.70 0.47 8.93
C PRO A 2 7.03 0.62 7.44
N THR A 3 7.73 -0.37 6.90
CA THR A 3 7.95 -0.52 5.46
C THR A 3 6.93 -1.52 4.91
N ILE A 4 6.15 -1.10 3.92
CA ILE A 4 5.13 -1.91 3.26
C ILE A 4 5.65 -2.31 1.89
N ILE A 5 5.72 -3.61 1.65
CA ILE A 5 6.10 -4.17 0.37
C ILE A 5 4.89 -4.90 -0.19
N VAL A 6 4.44 -4.48 -1.37
CA VAL A 6 3.34 -5.08 -2.10
C VAL A 6 3.91 -5.73 -3.35
N LYS A 7 4.01 -7.06 -3.33
CA LYS A 7 4.45 -7.86 -4.48
C LYS A 7 3.22 -8.31 -5.24
N ALA A 8 2.90 -7.65 -6.34
CA ALA A 8 1.80 -8.11 -7.18
C ALA A 8 2.16 -9.50 -7.74
N THR A 9 1.18 -10.38 -7.93
CA THR A 9 1.40 -11.67 -8.61
C THR A 9 1.20 -11.54 -10.13
N GLU A 10 0.53 -10.46 -10.55
CA GLU A 10 0.20 -10.14 -11.94
C GLU A 10 0.51 -8.66 -12.19
N PRO A 11 0.81 -8.26 -13.44
CA PRO A 11 0.98 -6.85 -13.76
C PRO A 11 -0.36 -6.12 -13.55
N PRO A 12 -0.39 -4.99 -12.83
CA PRO A 12 -1.61 -4.22 -12.71
C PRO A 12 -2.00 -3.64 -14.07
N GLU A 13 -3.29 -3.59 -14.36
CA GLU A 13 -3.83 -2.98 -15.59
C GLU A 13 -3.69 -1.44 -15.62
N GLY A 14 -3.17 -0.84 -14.54
CA GLY A 14 -2.92 0.60 -14.43
C GLY A 14 -1.77 0.92 -13.47
N ASP A 15 -1.38 2.20 -13.41
CA ASP A 15 -0.31 2.65 -12.51
C ASP A 15 -0.85 2.83 -11.07
N LEU A 16 -0.39 1.96 -10.17
CA LEU A 16 -0.76 1.98 -8.75
C LEU A 16 0.02 3.02 -7.93
N THR A 17 1.06 3.60 -8.51
CA THR A 17 1.94 4.61 -7.89
C THR A 17 1.58 6.03 -8.32
N ALA A 18 0.96 6.17 -9.48
CA ALA A 18 0.47 7.45 -9.95
C ALA A 18 -0.68 7.97 -9.05
N PRO A 19 -0.71 9.28 -8.74
CA PRO A 19 -1.87 9.89 -8.13
C PRO A 19 -3.09 9.82 -9.06
N GLY A 20 -4.29 9.75 -8.48
CA GLY A 20 -5.55 9.81 -9.23
C GLY A 20 -5.74 11.15 -9.92
N ASP A 21 -6.65 11.22 -10.91
CA ASP A 21 -6.90 12.46 -11.69
C ASP A 21 -7.33 13.67 -10.83
N ASP A 22 -7.85 13.44 -9.63
CA ASP A 22 -8.29 14.48 -8.69
C ASP A 22 -7.20 14.90 -7.69
N TYR A 23 -5.91 14.73 -8.03
CA TYR A 23 -4.78 14.89 -7.08
C TYR A 23 -4.90 14.01 -5.82
N SER A 24 -5.75 12.99 -5.90
CA SER A 24 -5.95 12.00 -4.85
C SER A 24 -4.71 11.14 -4.74
N GLU A 25 -4.34 10.77 -3.50
CA GLU A 25 -3.23 9.87 -3.21
C GLU A 25 -3.26 8.63 -4.12
N SER A 26 -2.09 8.08 -4.47
CA SER A 26 -2.02 6.87 -5.29
C SER A 26 -2.90 5.75 -4.70
N PRO A 27 -3.51 4.87 -5.52
CA PRO A 27 -4.37 3.78 -5.03
C PRO A 27 -3.73 2.96 -3.90
N LEU A 28 -2.41 2.74 -3.98
CA LEU A 28 -1.65 2.01 -2.97
C LEU A 28 -1.59 2.74 -1.62
N ILE A 29 -1.29 4.03 -1.63
CA ILE A 29 -1.29 4.88 -0.43
C ILE A 29 -2.72 5.02 0.12
N GLY A 30 -3.73 5.17 -0.74
CA GLY A 30 -5.13 5.20 -0.34
C GLY A 30 -5.55 3.91 0.39
N ALA A 31 -5.14 2.75 -0.10
CA ALA A 31 -5.36 1.46 0.56
C ALA A 31 -4.68 1.39 1.93
N ILE A 32 -3.41 1.80 2.02
CA ILE A 32 -2.64 1.88 3.27
C ILE A 32 -3.35 2.78 4.28
N ARG A 33 -3.73 3.99 3.88
CA ARG A 33 -4.42 4.96 4.72
C ARG A 33 -5.74 4.40 5.25
N LYS A 34 -6.53 3.76 4.40
CA LYS A 34 -7.81 3.15 4.78
C LYS A 34 -7.61 1.97 5.75
N ALA A 35 -6.58 1.14 5.53
CA ALA A 35 -6.25 0.04 6.42
C ALA A 35 -5.81 0.52 7.82
N LEU A 36 -5.02 1.60 7.89
CA LEU A 36 -4.64 2.25 9.15
C LEU A 36 -5.85 2.88 9.85
N PHE A 37 -6.72 3.55 9.08
CA PHE A 37 -7.91 4.19 9.61
C PHE A 37 -8.89 3.17 10.23
N GLN A 38 -9.02 1.96 9.66
CA GLN A 38 -9.80 0.87 10.26
C GLN A 38 -9.31 0.45 11.65
N ARG A 39 -8.05 0.76 11.99
CA ARG A 39 -7.44 0.50 13.31
C ARG A 39 -7.39 1.74 14.20
N GLY A 40 -7.96 2.87 13.76
CA GLY A 40 -7.89 4.14 14.48
C GLY A 40 -6.50 4.79 14.44
N ILE A 41 -5.65 4.42 13.48
CA ILE A 41 -4.30 4.95 13.31
C ILE A 41 -4.30 5.92 12.13
N SER A 42 -3.62 7.05 12.31
CA SER A 42 -3.47 8.05 11.25
C SER A 42 -2.15 7.83 10.53
N LEU A 43 -2.21 7.97 9.20
CA LEU A 43 -1.03 8.01 8.34
C LEU A 43 -0.56 9.46 8.27
N ASP A 44 0.65 9.73 8.76
CA ASP A 44 1.26 11.06 8.72
C ASP A 44 1.96 11.29 7.38
N VAL A 45 2.78 10.32 6.96
CA VAL A 45 3.56 10.39 5.72
C VAL A 45 3.51 9.03 5.04
N ALA A 46 3.33 8.99 3.72
CA ALA A 46 3.61 7.81 2.91
C ALA A 46 4.34 8.20 1.64
N GLN A 47 5.38 7.44 1.31
CA GLN A 47 6.18 7.68 0.12
C GLN A 47 6.49 6.38 -0.60
N HIS A 48 6.34 6.40 -1.93
CA HIS A 48 6.82 5.34 -2.81
C HIS A 48 8.34 5.39 -2.89
N LEU A 49 8.97 4.25 -2.65
CA LEU A 49 10.38 4.04 -2.95
C LEU A 49 10.56 3.64 -4.42
N PRO A 50 11.76 3.84 -4.99
CA PRO A 50 12.05 3.40 -6.35
C PRO A 50 11.75 1.91 -6.52
N VAL A 51 10.84 1.61 -7.44
CA VAL A 51 10.34 0.28 -7.74
C VAL A 51 11.41 -0.46 -8.55
N PRO A 52 11.91 -1.64 -8.12
CA PRO A 52 12.80 -2.42 -8.95
C PRO A 52 12.08 -2.86 -10.23
N THR A 53 12.76 -2.79 -11.38
CA THR A 53 12.25 -3.26 -12.67
C THR A 53 12.33 -4.79 -12.74
N THR A 54 11.54 -5.46 -11.91
CA THR A 54 11.43 -6.92 -11.84
C THR A 54 9.99 -7.35 -12.14
N PHE A 55 9.83 -8.54 -12.74
CA PHE A 55 8.51 -9.15 -12.91
C PHE A 55 8.36 -10.34 -11.94
N PRO A 56 7.24 -10.44 -11.20
CA PRO A 56 6.15 -9.48 -11.17
C PRO A 56 6.54 -8.15 -10.45
N PRO A 57 5.82 -7.05 -10.71
CA PRO A 57 6.18 -5.74 -10.17
C PRO A 57 6.09 -5.71 -8.63
N VAL A 58 7.07 -5.08 -8.01
CA VAL A 58 7.17 -4.96 -6.54
C VAL A 58 7.08 -3.51 -6.14
N PHE A 59 5.98 -3.13 -5.50
CA PHE A 59 5.79 -1.78 -4.97
C PHE A 59 6.30 -1.70 -3.54
N ILE A 60 7.03 -0.64 -3.22
CA ILE A 60 7.58 -0.43 -1.88
C ILE A 60 7.11 0.95 -1.42
N VAL A 61 6.43 0.98 -0.27
CA VAL A 61 5.98 2.21 0.38
C VAL A 61 6.49 2.26 1.80
N VAL A 62 7.13 3.36 2.16
CA VAL A 62 7.47 3.65 3.55
C VAL A 62 6.38 4.54 4.10
N ALA A 63 5.79 4.12 5.21
CA ALA A 63 4.75 4.86 5.91
C ALA A 63 5.22 5.27 7.30
N THR A 64 4.88 6.49 7.69
CA THR A 64 5.00 7.00 9.06
C THR A 64 3.61 7.12 9.65
N THR A 65 3.41 6.46 10.77
CA THR A 65 2.12 6.42 11.49
C THR A 65 2.21 7.19 12.79
N SER A 66 1.09 7.76 13.22
CA SER A 66 1.02 8.54 14.46
C SER A 66 1.32 7.72 15.72
N THR A 67 1.09 6.41 15.66
CA THR A 67 1.38 5.43 16.71
C THR A 67 1.93 4.14 16.11
N GLY A 68 2.62 3.33 16.93
CA GLY A 68 3.09 2.01 16.50
C GLY A 68 1.94 1.06 16.19
N ILE A 69 2.06 0.31 15.10
CA ILE A 69 1.14 -0.76 14.71
C ILE A 69 1.92 -2.06 14.50
N SER A 70 1.42 -3.15 15.08
CA SER A 70 1.99 -4.48 14.83
C SER A 70 1.87 -4.83 13.35
N ALA A 71 2.97 -5.29 12.74
CA ALA A 71 3.04 -5.68 11.35
C ALA A 71 1.94 -6.66 10.94
N GLY A 72 1.64 -7.66 11.78
CA GLY A 72 0.59 -8.65 11.53
C GLY A 72 -0.79 -8.02 11.41
N ASN A 73 -1.19 -7.24 12.42
CA ASN A 73 -2.49 -6.57 12.44
C ASN A 73 -2.68 -5.61 11.26
N PHE A 74 -1.61 -4.90 10.88
CA PHE A 74 -1.63 -4.00 9.75
C PHE A 74 -1.75 -4.77 8.43
N LYS A 75 -0.97 -5.84 8.27
CA LYS A 75 -1.02 -6.74 7.11
C LYS A 75 -2.42 -7.31 6.91
N ASP A 76 -3.09 -7.78 7.96
CA ASP A 76 -4.47 -8.29 7.85
C ASP A 76 -5.45 -7.21 7.39
N SER A 77 -5.36 -6.01 7.96
CA SER A 77 -6.19 -4.87 7.55
C SER A 77 -5.92 -4.46 6.09
N LEU A 78 -4.64 -4.43 5.69
CA LEU A 78 -4.26 -4.06 4.34
C LEU A 78 -4.71 -5.11 3.33
N ASN A 79 -4.60 -6.40 3.63
CA ASN A 79 -5.13 -7.47 2.76
C ASN A 79 -6.64 -7.35 2.54
N ASN A 80 -7.39 -7.04 3.60
CA ASN A 80 -8.83 -6.84 3.51
C ASN A 80 -9.19 -5.63 2.63
N VAL A 81 -8.47 -4.51 2.80
CA VAL A 81 -8.68 -3.31 1.98
C VAL A 81 -8.20 -3.52 0.54
N TRP A 82 -7.09 -4.23 0.34
CA TRP A 82 -6.46 -4.45 -0.97
C TRP A 82 -7.42 -5.12 -1.95
N SER A 83 -8.12 -6.16 -1.50
CA SER A 83 -9.10 -6.89 -2.30
C SER A 83 -10.26 -6.01 -2.79
N GLY A 84 -10.54 -4.90 -2.11
CA GLY A 84 -11.55 -3.92 -2.49
C GLY A 84 -10.98 -2.61 -3.04
N THR A 85 -9.67 -2.56 -3.32
CA THR A 85 -9.00 -1.39 -3.90
C THR A 85 -9.08 -1.48 -5.42
N THR A 86 -9.33 -0.35 -6.05
CA THR A 86 -9.31 -0.20 -7.50
C THR A 86 -8.16 0.72 -7.90
N GLY A 87 -7.50 0.41 -9.01
CA GLY A 87 -6.56 1.30 -9.66
C GLY A 87 -7.22 2.58 -10.17
N LYS A 88 -6.40 3.46 -10.72
CA LYS A 88 -6.82 4.76 -11.25
C LYS A 88 -7.96 4.65 -12.28
N ASP A 89 -7.90 3.65 -13.15
CA ASP A 89 -8.86 3.39 -14.21
C ASP A 89 -10.15 2.68 -13.72
N GLY A 90 -10.33 2.53 -12.41
CA GLY A 90 -11.46 1.80 -11.82
C GLY A 90 -11.34 0.28 -11.94
N THR A 91 -10.24 -0.24 -12.49
CA THR A 91 -9.92 -1.66 -12.55
C THR A 91 -9.54 -2.20 -11.18
N ALA A 92 -9.85 -3.47 -10.89
CA ALA A 92 -9.41 -4.09 -9.66
C ALA A 92 -7.88 -4.18 -9.61
N VAL A 93 -7.28 -3.95 -8.45
CA VAL A 93 -5.84 -4.20 -8.28
C VAL A 93 -5.56 -5.70 -8.41
N PRO A 94 -4.40 -6.11 -8.94
CA PRO A 94 -4.05 -7.52 -9.02
C PRO A 94 -3.90 -8.12 -7.63
N PRO A 95 -4.06 -9.45 -7.49
CA PRO A 95 -3.67 -10.13 -6.27
C PRO A 95 -2.20 -9.82 -5.96
N ALA A 96 -1.91 -9.61 -4.68
CA ALA A 96 -0.58 -9.25 -4.23
C ALA A 96 -0.25 -9.90 -2.90
N GLU A 97 1.00 -10.30 -2.74
CA GLU A 97 1.57 -10.65 -1.46
C GLU A 97 1.97 -9.35 -0.74
N ILE A 98 1.27 -9.08 0.36
CA ILE A 98 1.56 -7.93 1.24
C ILE A 98 2.51 -8.39 2.36
N ILE A 99 3.65 -7.72 2.43
CA ILE A 99 4.64 -7.86 3.49
C ILE A 99 4.72 -6.51 4.20
N VAL A 100 4.66 -6.55 5.53
CA VAL A 100 4.85 -5.39 6.39
C VAL A 100 6.05 -5.70 7.26
N GLU A 101 7.08 -4.87 7.15
CA GLU A 101 8.28 -4.97 7.98
C GLU A 101 8.29 -3.78 8.94
N GLU A 102 8.38 -4.05 10.24
CA GLU A 102 8.67 -3.02 11.24
C GLU A 102 10.17 -2.74 11.18
N THR A 103 10.56 -1.59 10.67
CA THR A 103 11.93 -1.13 10.82
C THR A 103 12.09 -0.67 12.26
N GLU A 104 12.67 -1.54 13.10
CA GLU A 104 13.26 -1.16 14.38
C GLU A 104 14.37 -0.15 14.07
N GLU A 105 14.19 1.08 14.53
CA GLU A 105 15.24 2.11 14.53
C GLU A 105 15.88 2.14 15.91
#